data_AF-A0A976CGV9-F1
#
_entry.id   AF-A0A976CGV9-F1
#
_cell.length_a   1.000
_cell.length_b   1.000
_cell.length_c   1.000
_cell.angle_alpha   90.00
_cell.angle_beta   90.00
_cell.angle_gamma   90.00
#
_symmetry.space_group_name_H-M   'P 1'
#
loop_
_entity.id
_entity.type
_entity.pdbx_description
1 polymer ?
#
loop_
_entity_poly.entity_id
_entity_poly.type
_entity_poly.pdbx_seq_one_letter_code
_entity_poly.pdbx_strand_id
1 'polypeptide(L)'
;MGPVKFNKENVNKLTRGMKGVYGIYDAEFPKGTAYLGMSESCIRERLLAHLEPNNRNGSKTIHMLVEHNHDLWFSYEETYNPRLQEAEEIFRLQKPPANRRYEWKPLREEWGSL
;
A
#
# COMPACT_ATOMS: atom_id res chain seq x y z
N MET A 1 6.62 2.82 -10.22
CA MET A 1 6.54 1.40 -9.77
C MET A 1 5.14 1.19 -9.20
N GLY A 2 4.32 0.20 -9.55
CA GLY A 2 4.60 -1.10 -10.14
C GLY A 2 4.47 -1.92 -8.91
N PRO A 3 3.25 -2.41 -8.61
CA PRO A 3 3.06 -3.15 -7.40
C PRO A 3 4.15 -4.22 -7.38
N VAL A 4 4.90 -4.29 -6.30
CA VAL A 4 5.90 -5.32 -6.07
C VAL A 4 5.34 -6.29 -5.05
N LYS A 5 5.73 -7.57 -5.15
CA LYS A 5 5.16 -8.60 -4.27
C LYS A 5 5.35 -8.21 -2.80
N PHE A 6 4.28 -8.27 -2.03
CA PHE A 6 4.27 -7.88 -0.63
C PHE A 6 4.86 -8.99 0.23
N ASN A 7 6.18 -8.95 0.36
CA ASN A 7 6.95 -9.89 1.17
C ASN A 7 8.14 -9.19 1.83
N LYS A 8 8.76 -9.87 2.79
CA LYS A 8 9.84 -9.31 3.61
C LYS A 8 11.07 -8.91 2.77
N GLU A 9 11.37 -9.67 1.70
CA GLU A 9 12.51 -9.38 0.83
C GLU A 9 12.33 -8.04 0.11
N ASN A 10 11.19 -7.82 -0.55
CA ASN A 10 10.93 -6.60 -1.31
C ASN A 10 10.75 -5.39 -0.41
N VAL A 11 10.08 -5.54 0.75
CA VAL A 11 9.95 -4.44 1.72
C VAL A 11 11.32 -4.04 2.27
N ASN A 12 12.26 -4.96 2.43
CA ASN A 12 13.61 -4.64 2.91
C ASN A 12 14.48 -3.88 1.90
N LYS A 13 14.13 -3.88 0.61
CA LYS A 13 14.80 -3.09 -0.43
C LYS A 13 14.48 -1.59 -0.32
N LEU A 14 13.44 -1.23 0.41
CA LEU A 14 13.07 0.16 0.65
C LEU A 14 14.09 0.88 1.53
N THR A 15 14.34 2.14 1.19
CA THR A 15 15.16 3.06 1.97
C THR A 15 14.55 3.26 3.36
N ARG A 16 15.39 3.20 4.40
CA ARG A 16 14.97 3.53 5.77
C ARG A 16 14.69 5.02 5.90
N GLY A 17 13.72 5.39 6.73
CA GLY A 17 13.36 6.80 6.98
C GLY A 17 12.52 7.44 5.88
N MET A 18 12.13 6.69 4.85
CA MET A 18 11.26 7.17 3.78
C MET A 18 9.85 7.46 4.32
N LYS A 19 9.41 8.70 4.19
CA LYS A 19 8.07 9.15 4.61
C LYS A 19 7.14 9.16 3.41
N GLY A 20 5.87 8.86 3.61
CA GLY A 20 4.88 9.03 2.56
C GLY A 20 3.73 8.04 2.63
N VAL A 21 3.19 7.68 1.47
CA VAL A 21 1.97 6.87 1.34
C VAL A 21 2.29 5.52 0.73
N TYR A 22 1.50 4.50 1.07
CA TYR A 22 1.61 3.17 0.49
C TYR A 22 0.24 2.53 0.33
N GLY A 23 0.13 1.68 -0.69
CA GLY A 23 -1.02 0.82 -0.93
C GLY A 23 -0.60 -0.64 -0.89
N ILE A 24 -1.44 -1.49 -0.28
CA ILE A 24 -1.35 -2.95 -0.33
C ILE A 24 -2.58 -3.45 -1.10
N TYR A 25 -2.34 -4.30 -2.08
CA TYR A 25 -3.30 -4.77 -3.06
C TYR A 25 -3.39 -6.29 -2.98
N ASP A 26 -4.58 -6.81 -3.19
CA ASP A 26 -4.81 -8.26 -3.30
C ASP A 26 -5.04 -8.61 -4.77
N ALA A 27 -4.20 -9.49 -5.32
CA ALA A 27 -4.32 -9.93 -6.71
C ALA A 27 -5.62 -10.71 -6.97
N GLU A 28 -6.21 -11.32 -5.94
CA GLU A 28 -7.51 -12.01 -6.03
C GLU A 28 -8.68 -11.04 -6.24
N PHE A 29 -8.49 -9.77 -5.82
CA PHE A 29 -9.48 -8.71 -6.00
C PHE A 29 -8.93 -7.62 -6.91
N PRO A 30 -8.92 -7.85 -8.25
CA PRO A 30 -8.31 -6.94 -9.20
C PRO A 30 -9.10 -5.63 -9.42
N LYS A 31 -9.94 -5.23 -8.47
CA LYS A 31 -10.81 -4.06 -8.56
C LYS A 31 -10.72 -3.17 -7.32
N GLY A 32 -9.76 -3.41 -6.41
CA GLY A 32 -9.60 -2.58 -5.23
C GLY A 32 -8.27 -2.75 -4.49
N THR A 33 -7.79 -1.67 -3.88
CA THR A 33 -6.70 -1.70 -2.91
C THR A 33 -7.24 -2.30 -1.61
N ALA A 34 -6.60 -3.35 -1.10
CA ALA A 34 -6.99 -3.97 0.18
C ALA A 34 -6.74 -3.03 1.36
N TYR A 35 -5.72 -2.18 1.26
CA TYR A 35 -5.35 -1.22 2.30
C TYR A 35 -4.54 -0.05 1.76
N LEU A 36 -4.89 1.17 2.17
CA LEU A 36 -4.05 2.35 2.02
C LEU A 36 -3.58 2.79 3.39
N GLY A 37 -2.36 3.25 3.48
CA GLY A 37 -1.86 3.89 4.68
C GLY A 37 -0.74 4.86 4.38
N MET A 38 -0.34 5.58 5.41
CA MET A 38 0.80 6.48 5.37
C MET A 38 1.81 6.22 6.49
N SER A 39 2.97 6.86 6.37
CA SER A 39 3.99 6.94 7.41
C SER A 39 4.68 8.29 7.41
N GLU A 40 4.73 8.94 8.57
CA GLU A 40 5.55 10.14 8.81
C GLU A 40 6.97 9.83 9.28
N SER A 41 7.28 8.54 9.51
CA SER A 41 8.59 8.08 9.99
C SER A 41 9.30 7.20 8.96
N CYS A 42 8.67 6.10 8.55
CA CYS A 42 9.28 5.08 7.72
C CYS A 42 8.23 4.13 7.13
N ILE A 43 7.93 4.27 5.83
CA ILE A 43 7.01 3.37 5.08
C ILE A 43 7.46 1.91 5.22
N ARG A 44 8.77 1.66 5.14
CA ARG A 44 9.35 0.33 5.31
C ARG A 44 8.95 -0.33 6.63
N GLU A 45 9.04 0.38 7.74
CA GLU A 45 8.69 -0.17 9.06
C GLU A 45 7.19 -0.46 9.16
N ARG A 46 6.34 0.39 8.57
CA ARG A 46 4.90 0.16 8.52
C ARG A 46 4.55 -1.07 7.69
N LEU A 47 5.16 -1.23 6.51
CA LEU A 47 4.99 -2.41 5.66
C LEU A 47 5.49 -3.69 6.34
N LEU A 48 6.61 -3.65 7.07
CA LEU A 48 7.09 -4.79 7.84
C LEU A 48 6.11 -5.17 8.98
N ALA A 49 5.52 -4.19 9.66
CA ALA A 49 4.54 -4.47 10.71
C ALA A 49 3.29 -5.20 10.20
N HIS A 50 2.90 -4.95 8.94
CA HIS A 50 1.81 -5.65 8.27
C HIS A 50 2.17 -7.10 7.88
N LEU A 51 3.45 -7.44 7.74
CA LEU A 51 3.92 -8.81 7.46
C LEU A 51 4.07 -9.67 8.72
N GLU A 52 3.97 -9.07 9.90
CA GLU A 52 4.12 -9.74 11.19
C GLU A 52 2.77 -9.77 11.92
N PRO A 53 2.02 -10.89 11.90
CA PRO A 53 0.67 -10.96 12.49
C PRO A 53 0.61 -10.59 13.98
N ASN A 54 1.71 -10.81 14.70
CA ASN A 54 1.83 -10.47 16.12
C ASN A 54 2.18 -8.99 16.38
N ASN A 55 2.46 -8.21 15.32
CA ASN A 55 2.87 -6.83 15.44
C ASN A 55 1.66 -5.91 15.49
N ARG A 56 1.38 -5.34 16.67
CA ARG A 56 0.22 -4.47 16.93
C ARG A 56 0.15 -3.23 16.05
N ASN A 57 1.24 -2.86 15.38
CA ASN A 57 1.28 -1.70 14.49
C ASN A 57 0.78 -2.02 13.08
N GLY A 58 0.61 -3.29 12.72
CA GLY A 58 0.00 -3.71 11.45
C GLY A 58 -1.54 -3.65 11.47
N SER A 59 -2.12 -3.67 10.28
CA SER A 59 -3.56 -3.72 10.05
C SER A 59 -4.05 -5.15 10.20
N LYS A 60 -5.06 -5.37 11.04
CA LYS A 60 -5.69 -6.69 11.24
C LYS A 60 -6.17 -7.30 9.93
N THR A 61 -6.70 -6.48 9.02
CA THR A 61 -7.16 -6.96 7.71
C THR A 61 -5.99 -7.51 6.89
N ILE A 62 -4.86 -6.79 6.88
CA ILE A 62 -3.69 -7.26 6.14
C ILE A 62 -3.06 -8.48 6.81
N HIS A 63 -3.01 -8.53 8.14
CA HIS A 63 -2.57 -9.72 8.86
C HIS A 63 -3.39 -10.94 8.46
N MET A 64 -4.71 -10.83 8.44
CA MET A 64 -5.60 -11.91 8.01
C MET A 64 -5.28 -12.36 6.57
N LEU A 65 -5.14 -11.43 5.62
CA LEU A 65 -4.82 -11.77 4.23
C LEU A 65 -3.44 -12.45 4.11
N VAL A 66 -2.44 -12.00 4.87
CA VAL A 66 -1.11 -12.64 4.94
C VAL A 66 -1.19 -14.04 5.54
N GLU A 67 -1.93 -14.23 6.65
CA GLU A 67 -2.11 -15.53 7.30
C GLU A 67 -2.82 -16.54 6.39
N HIS A 68 -3.74 -16.07 5.56
CA HIS A 68 -4.43 -16.89 4.56
C HIS A 68 -3.65 -17.09 3.25
N ASN A 69 -2.39 -16.62 3.17
CA ASN A 69 -1.52 -16.74 1.98
C ASN A 69 -2.10 -16.10 0.70
N HIS A 70 -2.83 -14.99 0.82
CA HIS A 70 -3.28 -14.23 -0.35
C HIS A 70 -2.08 -13.70 -1.14
N ASP A 71 -2.22 -13.59 -2.47
CA ASP A 71 -1.19 -13.01 -3.32
C ASP A 71 -1.23 -11.47 -3.25
N LEU A 72 -0.55 -10.94 -2.24
CA LEU A 72 -0.51 -9.51 -1.97
C LEU A 72 0.65 -8.81 -2.68
N TRP A 73 0.39 -7.58 -3.09
CA TRP A 73 1.34 -6.68 -3.74
C TRP A 73 1.31 -5.31 -3.05
N PHE A 74 2.36 -4.50 -3.16
CA PHE A 74 2.37 -3.15 -2.60
C PHE A 74 3.01 -2.13 -3.53
N SER A 75 2.58 -0.88 -3.41
CA SER A 75 3.19 0.28 -4.04
C SER A 75 3.34 1.38 -2.99
N TYR A 76 4.23 2.34 -3.23
CA TYR A 76 4.50 3.42 -2.30
C TYR A 76 4.95 4.67 -3.04
N GLU A 77 4.81 5.80 -2.37
CA GLU A 77 5.28 7.09 -2.84
C GLU A 77 5.86 7.89 -1.68
N GLU A 78 7.07 8.41 -1.88
CA GLU A 78 7.69 9.30 -0.91
C GLU A 78 7.06 10.70 -0.98
N THR A 79 6.74 11.27 0.18
CA THR A 79 6.23 12.63 0.26
C THR A 79 6.59 13.32 1.57
N TYR A 80 6.78 14.63 1.46
CA TYR A 80 7.05 15.51 2.59
C TYR A 80 5.79 15.88 3.38
N ASN A 81 4.59 15.58 2.86
CA ASN A 81 3.32 15.78 3.56
C ASN A 81 2.40 14.54 3.47
N PRO A 82 2.73 13.45 4.21
CA PRO A 82 2.02 12.18 4.11
C PRO A 82 0.54 12.26 4.48
N ARG A 83 0.17 13.12 5.45
CA ARG A 83 -1.23 13.31 5.88
C ARG A 83 -2.12 13.88 4.80
N LEU A 84 -1.65 14.95 4.14
CA LEU A 84 -2.42 15.61 3.08
C LEU A 84 -2.57 14.68 1.88
N GLN A 85 -1.50 14.01 1.48
CA GLN A 85 -1.51 13.13 0.32
C GLN A 85 -2.32 11.83 0.56
N GLU A 86 -2.30 11.28 1.78
CA GLU A 86 -3.19 10.16 2.12
C GLU A 86 -4.67 10.56 1.99
N ALA A 87 -5.04 11.75 2.50
CA ALA A 87 -6.41 12.25 2.38
C ALA A 87 -6.82 12.48 0.91
N GLU A 88 -5.92 12.98 0.07
CA GLU A 88 -6.14 13.14 -1.37
C GLU A 88 -6.28 11.81 -2.11
N GLU A 89 -5.44 10.82 -1.79
CA GLU A 89 -5.51 9.48 -2.41
C GLU A 89 -6.76 8.71 -1.96
N ILE A 90 -7.12 8.78 -0.67
CA ILE A 90 -8.39 8.25 -0.17
C ILE A 90 -9.56 8.90 -0.90
N PHE A 91 -9.55 10.23 -1.07
CA PHE A 91 -10.62 10.94 -1.77
C PHE A 91 -10.68 10.60 -3.27
N ARG A 92 -9.52 10.46 -3.94
CA ARG A 92 -9.42 10.00 -5.33
C ARG A 92 -9.99 8.59 -5.50
N LEU A 93 -9.77 7.72 -4.51
CA LEU A 93 -10.23 6.34 -4.54
C LEU A 93 -11.68 6.17 -4.02
N GLN A 94 -12.23 7.16 -3.29
CA GLN A 94 -13.57 7.09 -2.66
C GLN A 94 -14.70 7.91 -3.34
N LYS A 95 -14.53 8.52 -4.53
CA LYS A 95 -15.67 9.21 -5.22
C LYS A 95 -16.22 8.49 -6.48
N PRO A 96 -17.49 8.01 -6.48
CA PRO A 96 -18.15 7.31 -7.61
C PRO A 96 -19.21 8.16 -8.35
N PRO A 97 -19.70 7.72 -9.54
CA PRO A 97 -21.03 7.11 -9.57
C PRO A 97 -21.13 5.81 -10.40
N ALA A 98 -21.81 4.83 -9.78
CA ALA A 98 -22.68 3.75 -10.29
C ALA A 98 -22.38 2.94 -11.57
N ASN A 99 -21.49 3.35 -12.48
CA ASN A 99 -21.32 2.70 -13.78
C ASN A 99 -19.86 2.66 -14.28
N ARG A 100 -18.88 3.06 -13.49
CA ARG A 100 -17.48 2.78 -13.81
C ARG A 100 -17.07 1.51 -13.09
N ARG A 101 -16.77 0.47 -13.88
CA ARG A 101 -16.04 -0.70 -13.39
C ARG A 101 -14.77 -0.17 -12.73
N TYR A 102 -14.58 -0.48 -11.45
CA TYR A 102 -13.35 -0.16 -10.74
C TYR A 102 -12.21 -0.93 -11.42
N GLU A 103 -11.43 -0.20 -12.22
CA GLU A 103 -10.25 -0.72 -12.91
C GLU A 103 -9.01 -0.39 -12.09
N TRP A 104 -8.10 -1.35 -12.01
CA TRP A 104 -6.77 -1.23 -11.39
C TRP A 104 -6.07 0.09 -11.78
N LYS A 105 -5.67 0.90 -10.80
CA LYS A 105 -4.74 2.01 -11.02
C LYS A 105 -3.68 2.11 -9.91
N PRO A 106 -2.38 2.10 -10.24
CA PRO A 106 -1.33 2.41 -9.27
C PRO A 106 -1.46 3.87 -8.75
N LEU A 107 -0.83 4.17 -7.61
CA LEU A 107 -0.85 5.53 -7.02
C LEU A 107 -0.37 6.62 -8.01
N ARG A 108 0.49 6.28 -8.98
CA ARG A 108 0.82 7.13 -10.15
C ARG A 108 1.00 6.32 -11.44
N GLU A 109 0.77 6.96 -12.58
CA GLU A 109 0.87 6.38 -13.94
C GLU A 109 2.33 6.19 -14.43
N GLU A 110 3.32 6.93 -13.89
CA GLU A 110 4.70 6.93 -14.40
C GLU A 110 5.74 6.36 -13.42
N TRP A 111 6.73 5.68 -13.99
CA TRP A 111 7.71 4.83 -13.31
C TRP A 111 9.02 5.59 -13.05
N GLY A 112 9.37 5.85 -11.79
CA GLY A 112 10.76 6.15 -11.40
C GLY A 112 11.57 4.86 -11.25
N SER A 113 12.79 4.83 -11.81
CA SER A 113 13.75 3.72 -11.70
C SER A 113 14.30 3.60 -10.28
N LEU A 114 14.54 2.36 -9.82
CA LEU A 114 15.44 2.07 -8.70
C LEU A 114 16.88 2.01 -9.22
#